data_AF-T0M0I3-F1
#
_entry.id   AF-T0M0I3-F1
#
_cell.length_a   1.000
_cell.length_b   1.000
_cell.length_c   1.000
_cell.angle_alpha   90.00
_cell.angle_beta   90.00
_cell.angle_gamma   90.00
#
_symmetry.space_group_name_H-M   'P 1'
#
loop_
_entity.id
_entity.type
_entity.pdbx_description
1 polymer ?
#
loop_
_entity_poly.entity_id
_entity_poly.type
_entity_poly.pdbx_seq_one_letter_code
_entity_poly.pdbx_strand_id
1 'polypeptide(L)' 'MEKRGTGSFHIGTRGEGIIYVSKRLMKDFPLDSGDQVRITVTDDGKLIVEKL' A
#
# COMPACT_ATOMS: atom_id res chain seq x y z
N MET A 1 10.11 12.12 8.22
CA MET A 1 8.86 12.22 9.01
C MET A 1 7.99 11.05 8.63
N GLU A 2 7.72 10.14 9.56
CA GLU A 2 6.84 8.98 9.32
C GLU A 2 5.41 9.49 9.08
N LYS A 3 4.79 9.14 7.96
CA LYS A 3 3.38 9.46 7.67
C LYS A 3 2.53 8.20 7.79
N ARG A 4 1.55 8.25 8.69
CA ARG A 4 0.61 7.16 8.93
C ARG A 4 -0.70 7.45 8.21
N GLY A 5 -1.31 6.40 7.67
CA GLY A 5 -2.63 6.48 7.05
C GLY A 5 -3.37 5.16 7.16
N THR A 6 -4.69 5.23 7.08
CA THR A 6 -5.56 4.05 7.12
C THR A 6 -5.89 3.62 5.69
N GLY A 7 -5.76 2.33 5.42
CA GLY A 7 -6.24 1.67 4.20
C GLY A 7 -7.20 0.55 4.56
N SER A 8 -7.93 0.05 3.56
CA SER A 8 -8.83 -1.08 3.73
C SER A 8 -8.31 -2.27 2.95
N PHE A 9 -8.23 -3.43 3.60
CA PHE A 9 -7.85 -4.69 2.96
C PHE A 9 -9.09 -5.46 2.53
N HIS A 10 -9.07 -5.96 1.30
CA HIS A 10 -10.14 -6.79 0.74
C HIS A 10 -9.53 -7.98 0.00
N ILE A 11 -10.27 -9.09 -0.05
CA ILE A 11 -9.97 -10.21 -0.93
C ILE A 11 -10.87 -10.07 -2.16
N GLY A 12 -10.26 -9.95 -3.33
CA GLY A 12 -10.94 -9.88 -4.60
C GLY A 12 -11.61 -11.21 -4.97
N THR A 13 -12.51 -11.18 -5.94
CA THR A 13 -13.29 -12.36 -6.35
C THR A 13 -12.45 -13.46 -6.99
N ARG A 14 -11.20 -13.17 -7.38
CA ARG A 14 -10.24 -14.14 -7.92
C ARG A 14 -9.17 -14.54 -6.90
N GLY A 15 -9.36 -14.17 -5.63
CA GLY A 15 -8.43 -14.49 -4.53
C GLY A 15 -7.25 -13.54 -4.41
N GLU A 16 -7.23 -12.44 -5.15
CA GLU A 16 -6.21 -11.40 -5.03
C GLU A 16 -6.36 -10.59 -3.73
N GLY A 17 -5.25 -10.28 -3.06
CA GLY A 17 -5.24 -9.34 -1.94
C GLY A 17 -5.20 -7.90 -2.46
N ILE A 18 -6.23 -7.11 -2.16
CA ILE A 18 -6.35 -5.72 -2.59
C ILE A 18 -6.24 -4.80 -1.39
N ILE A 19 -5.27 -3.88 -1.43
CA ILE A 19 -5.12 -2.80 -0.45
C ILE A 19 -5.58 -1.50 -1.10
N TYR A 20 -6.67 -0.93 -0.58
CA TYR A 20 -7.11 0.40 -0.99
C TYR A 20 -6.41 1.46 -0.14
N VAL A 21 -5.62 2.29 -0.80
CA VAL A 21 -4.92 3.42 -0.19
C VAL A 21 -5.71 4.69 -0.46
N SER A 22 -5.88 5.52 0.58
CA SER A 22 -6.61 6.78 0.43
C SER A 22 -5.93 7.72 -0.59
N LYS A 23 -6.70 8.42 -1.42
CA LYS A 23 -6.17 9.43 -2.37
C LYS A 23 -5.33 10.52 -1.68
N ARG A 24 -5.54 10.76 -0.39
CA ARG A 24 -4.78 11.73 0.40
C ARG A 24 -3.33 11.28 0.59
N LEU A 25 -3.11 9.99 0.90
CA LEU A 25 -1.76 9.40 1.00
C LEU A 25 -1.06 9.43 -0.36
N MET A 26 -1.79 9.13 -1.44
CA MET A 26 -1.26 9.12 -2.80
C MET A 26 -0.75 10.49 -3.29
N LYS A 27 -1.21 11.61 -2.70
CA LYS A 27 -0.66 12.94 -3.02
C LYS A 27 0.79 13.10 -2.56
N ASP A 28 1.12 12.51 -1.42
CA ASP A 28 2.44 12.58 -0.83
C ASP A 28 3.35 11.43 -1.31
N PHE A 29 2.75 10.31 -1.72
CA PHE A 29 3.43 9.15 -2.27
C PHE A 29 2.78 8.74 -3.60
N PRO A 30 3.11 9.45 -4.69
CA PRO A 30 2.53 9.16 -6.00
C PRO A 30 3.06 7.83 -6.54
N LEU A 31 2.13 6.92 -6.83
CA LEU A 31 2.35 5.69 -7.58
C LEU A 31 1.46 5.73 -8.81
N ASP A 32 2.07 5.49 -9.96
CA ASP A 32 1.38 5.36 -11.23
C ASP A 32 1.15 3.90 -11.58
N SER A 33 0.16 3.63 -12.44
CA SER A 33 -0.10 2.28 -12.91
C SER A 33 1.12 1.76 -13.68
N GLY A 34 1.64 0.61 -13.24
CA GLY A 34 2.84 -0.01 -13.81
C GLY A 34 4.12 0.29 -13.04
N ASP A 35 4.09 1.19 -12.05
CA ASP A 35 5.20 1.37 -11.12
C ASP A 35 5.49 0.07 -10.37
N GLN A 36 6.77 -0.24 -10.22
CA GLN A 36 7.22 -1.33 -9.36
C GLN A 36 7.34 -0.84 -7.92
N VAL A 37 6.87 -1.66 -7.00
CA VAL A 37 6.97 -1.40 -5.56
C VAL A 37 7.49 -2.63 -4.85
N ARG A 38 8.22 -2.40 -3.76
CA ARG A 38 8.56 -3.42 -2.77
C ARG A 38 7.52 -3.36 -1.65
N ILE A 39 7.02 -4.54 -1.26
CA ILE A 39 6.15 -4.69 -0.10
C ILE A 39 6.89 -5.55 0.92
N THR A 40 7.03 -5.04 2.14
CA THR A 40 7.69 -5.72 3.26
C THR A 40 6.68 -5.90 4.40
N VAL A 41 6.59 -7.14 4.90
CA VAL A 41 5.85 -7.45 6.13
C VAL A 41 6.85 -7.39 7.29
N THR A 42 6.58 -6.56 8.29
CA THR A 42 7.40 -6.45 9.50
C THR A 42 6.94 -7.42 10.58
N ASP A 43 7.81 -7.68 11.55
CA ASP A 43 7.52 -8.60 12.67
C ASP A 43 6.34 -8.14 13.56
N ASP A 44 6.04 -6.83 13.58
CA ASP A 44 4.88 -6.24 14.26
C ASP A 44 3.61 -6.22 13.39
N GLY A 45 3.62 -6.91 12.24
CA GLY A 45 2.47 -7.09 11.37
C GLY A 45 2.13 -5.88 10.51
N LYS A 46 3.03 -4.89 10.38
CA LYS A 46 2.84 -3.76 9.47
C LYS A 46 3.26 -4.14 8.05
N LEU A 47 2.64 -3.47 7.09
CA LEU A 47 3.04 -3.49 5.69
C LEU A 47 3.74 -2.17 5.35
N ILE A 48 4.98 -2.27 4.87
CA ILE A 48 5.74 -1.15 4.35
C ILE A 48 5.74 -1.26 2.83
N VAL A 49 5.37 -0.19 2.15
CA VAL A 49 5.37 -0.10 0.68
C VAL A 49 6.37 0.95 0.25
N GLU A 50 7.30 0.56 -0.61
CA GLU A 50 8.39 1.42 -1.11
C GLU A 50 8.41 1.39 -2.63
N LYS A 51 8.67 2.52 -3.28
CA LYS A 51 8.82 2.60 -4.74
C LYS A 51 10.23 2.15 -5.13
N LEU A 52 10.34 1.40 -6.24
CA LEU A 52 11.62 0.95 -6.81
C LEU A 52 12.12 1.86 -7.93
#